data_AF-X1VTW3-F1
#
_entry.id   AF-X1VTW3-F1
#
_cell.length_a   1.000
_cell.length_b   1.000
_cell.length_c   1.000
_cell.angle_alpha   90.00
_cell.angle_beta   90.00
_cell.angle_gamma   90.00
#
_symmetry.space_group_name_H-M   'P 1'
#
loop_
_entity.id
_entity.type
_entity.pdbx_description
1 polymer ?
#
loop_
_entity_poly.entity_id
_entity_poly.type
_entity_poly.pdbx_seq_one_letter_code
_entity_poly.pdbx_strand_id
1 'polypeptide(L)'
;TKKRTELAEELKPMIEAKGRPSPTIETMEKIISKMRNQRDSQDNPWSVAALAYYDIPPEVLPVVMKVWAKALRCDITLTIRQVKWIARLSCILSNEEQLIVSALGYAAREKAIQLTGAYPDKSENMRWLWFGDAITYLDMTGDDSLLRTIMKSMKWLPGVAI
;
A
#
# COMPACT_ATOMS: atom_id res chain seq x y z
N THR A 1 5.42 -18.52 -0.31
CA THR A 1 5.97 -17.71 -1.41
C THR A 1 6.47 -18.64 -2.50
N LYS A 2 5.96 -18.55 -3.73
CA LYS A 2 6.42 -19.39 -4.87
C LYS A 2 7.95 -19.31 -5.05
N LYS A 3 8.59 -20.43 -5.42
CA LYS A 3 10.03 -20.44 -5.73
C LYS A 3 10.30 -19.58 -6.96
N ARG A 4 11.50 -19.00 -7.03
CA ARG A 4 11.86 -18.03 -8.10
C ARG A 4 11.82 -18.69 -9.49
N THR A 5 12.21 -19.95 -9.56
CA THR A 5 12.19 -20.79 -10.76
C THR A 5 10.77 -21.01 -11.28
N GLU A 6 9.83 -21.38 -10.39
CA GLU A 6 8.42 -21.55 -10.73
C GLU A 6 7.79 -20.26 -11.26
N LEU A 7 8.15 -19.11 -10.67
CA LEU A 7 7.66 -17.80 -11.13
C LEU A 7 8.29 -17.38 -12.48
N ALA A 8 9.56 -17.72 -12.71
CA ALA A 8 10.24 -17.46 -13.98
C ALA A 8 9.62 -18.29 -15.12
N GLU A 9 9.27 -19.55 -14.86
CA GLU A 9 8.58 -20.41 -15.82
C GLU A 9 7.18 -19.90 -16.17
N GLU A 10 6.44 -19.37 -15.19
CA GLU A 10 5.11 -18.77 -15.40
C GLU A 10 5.16 -17.45 -16.19
N LEU A 11 6.19 -16.63 -15.98
CA LEU A 11 6.34 -15.33 -16.64
C LEU A 11 6.82 -15.44 -18.09
N LYS A 12 7.57 -16.50 -18.42
CA LYS A 12 8.11 -16.74 -19.77
C LYS A 12 7.06 -16.66 -20.89
N PRO A 13 5.97 -17.45 -20.86
CA PRO A 13 4.95 -17.38 -21.91
C PRO A 13 4.23 -16.01 -21.96
N MET A 14 4.10 -15.31 -20.82
CA MET A 14 3.47 -13.98 -20.77
C MET A 14 4.31 -12.90 -21.46
N ILE A 15 5.63 -13.03 -21.45
CA ILE A 15 6.55 -12.09 -22.10
C ILE A 15 6.62 -12.37 -23.60
N GLU A 16 6.65 -13.64 -24.00
CA GLU A 16 6.59 -14.06 -25.40
C GLU A 16 5.28 -13.63 -26.06
N ALA A 17 4.15 -13.75 -25.36
CA ALA A 17 2.84 -13.28 -25.81
C ALA A 17 2.76 -11.75 -26.04
N LYS A 18 3.67 -10.97 -25.45
CA LYS A 18 3.78 -9.51 -25.68
C LYS A 18 4.72 -9.15 -26.84
N GLY A 19 5.13 -10.13 -27.66
CA GLY A 19 5.97 -9.91 -28.84
C GLY A 19 7.42 -9.52 -28.52
N ARG A 20 7.89 -9.79 -27.30
CA ARG A 20 9.27 -9.54 -26.89
C ARG A 20 10.05 -10.85 -26.80
N PRO A 21 11.33 -10.88 -27.22
CA PRO A 21 12.17 -12.05 -27.00
C PRO A 21 12.27 -12.29 -25.49
N SER A 22 11.84 -13.47 -25.05
CA SER A 22 11.85 -13.78 -23.63
C SER A 22 13.28 -14.01 -23.14
N PRO A 23 13.70 -13.37 -22.04
CA PRO A 23 14.95 -13.68 -21.36
C PRO A 23 15.05 -15.16 -20.98
N THR A 24 16.27 -15.65 -20.78
CA THR A 24 16.48 -16.99 -20.22
C THR A 24 15.90 -17.08 -18.79
N ILE A 25 15.51 -18.28 -18.35
CA ILE A 25 15.03 -18.51 -16.99
C ILE A 25 16.04 -18.00 -15.94
N GLU A 26 17.34 -18.22 -16.16
CA GLU A 26 18.41 -17.70 -15.27
C GLU A 26 18.42 -16.15 -15.21
N THR A 27 18.19 -15.48 -16.34
CA THR A 27 18.08 -14.03 -16.39
C THR A 27 16.83 -13.55 -15.66
N MET A 28 15.71 -14.25 -15.81
CA MET A 28 14.48 -13.97 -15.06
C MET A 28 14.67 -14.17 -13.57
N GLU A 29 15.33 -15.25 -13.14
CA GLU A 29 15.65 -15.48 -11.73
C GLU A 29 16.54 -14.37 -11.15
N LYS A 30 17.54 -13.89 -11.91
CA LYS A 30 18.38 -12.75 -11.52
C LYS A 30 17.57 -11.47 -11.41
N ILE A 31 16.66 -11.19 -12.33
CA ILE A 31 15.75 -10.03 -12.27
C ILE A 31 14.80 -10.17 -11.06
N ILE A 32 14.17 -11.33 -10.87
CA ILE A 32 13.29 -11.61 -9.72
C ILE A 32 14.08 -11.45 -8.42
N SER A 33 15.32 -11.94 -8.36
CA SER A 33 16.18 -11.80 -7.18
C SER A 33 16.54 -10.34 -6.94
N LYS A 34 16.92 -9.58 -7.98
CA LYS A 34 17.24 -8.16 -7.87
C LYS A 34 16.04 -7.36 -7.37
N MET A 35 14.85 -7.64 -7.92
CA MET A 35 13.59 -7.00 -7.51
C MET A 35 13.17 -7.40 -6.09
N ARG A 36 13.30 -8.69 -5.71
CA ARG A 36 13.02 -9.15 -4.34
C ARG A 36 14.00 -8.57 -3.32
N ASN A 37 15.24 -8.30 -3.73
CA ASN A 37 16.29 -7.78 -2.86
C ASN A 37 16.37 -6.25 -2.84
N GLN A 38 15.65 -5.54 -3.72
CA GLN A 38 15.44 -4.10 -3.60
C GLN A 38 14.44 -3.85 -2.47
N ARG A 39 14.94 -3.87 -1.24
CA ARG A 39 14.17 -3.47 -0.07
C ARG A 39 14.00 -1.96 -0.11
N ASP A 40 12.77 -1.51 -0.30
CA ASP A 40 12.46 -0.09 -0.18
C ASP A 40 12.72 0.34 1.26
N SER A 41 13.56 1.36 1.43
CA SER A 41 13.93 1.88 2.75
C SER A 41 12.71 2.40 3.53
N GLN A 42 11.63 2.80 2.85
CA GLN A 42 10.38 3.20 3.48
C GLN A 42 9.65 2.02 4.15
N ASP A 43 10.00 0.79 3.81
CA ASP A 43 9.42 -0.42 4.44
C ASP A 43 10.25 -0.92 5.63
N ASN A 44 11.29 -0.19 6.04
CA ASN A 44 12.02 -0.47 7.28
C ASN A 44 11.17 -0.07 8.52
N PRO A 45 11.41 -0.71 9.69
CA PRO A 45 10.77 -0.33 10.93
C PRO A 45 10.99 1.13 11.27
N TRP A 46 9.93 1.78 11.76
CA TRP A 46 10.01 3.17 12.20
C TRP A 46 10.62 3.28 13.59
N SER A 47 11.34 4.39 13.81
CA SER A 47 11.70 4.92 15.11
C SER A 47 11.75 6.44 15.02
N VAL A 48 11.78 7.15 16.14
CA VAL A 48 11.94 8.62 16.17
C VAL A 48 13.20 9.08 15.42
N ALA A 49 14.26 8.26 15.38
CA ALA A 49 15.48 8.57 14.64
C ALA A 49 15.25 8.67 13.10
N ALA A 50 14.15 8.13 12.58
CA ALA A 50 13.80 8.25 11.16
C ALA A 50 13.56 9.71 10.74
N LEU A 51 13.22 10.62 11.66
CA LEU A 51 13.06 12.05 11.37
C LEU A 51 14.30 12.70 10.76
N ALA A 52 15.49 12.16 11.06
CA ALA A 52 16.74 12.67 10.51
C ALA A 52 16.92 12.34 9.00
N TYR A 53 16.14 11.39 8.47
CA TYR A 53 16.32 10.84 7.13
C TYR A 53 15.07 10.92 6.26
N TYR A 54 13.89 11.03 6.86
CA TYR A 54 12.61 10.97 6.17
C TYR A 54 11.77 12.19 6.49
N ASP A 55 11.07 12.68 5.47
CA ASP A 55 10.16 13.80 5.56
C ASP A 55 8.90 13.44 6.35
N ILE A 56 9.00 13.56 7.67
CA ILE A 56 7.92 13.41 8.65
C ILE A 56 7.95 14.69 9.50
N PRO A 57 6.89 15.52 9.44
CA PRO A 57 6.89 16.79 10.17
C PRO A 57 6.98 16.58 11.69
N PRO A 58 7.84 17.30 12.43
CA PRO A 58 8.00 17.11 13.88
C PRO A 58 6.73 17.42 14.67
N GLU A 59 5.87 18.31 14.18
CA GLU A 59 4.60 18.69 14.80
C GLU A 59 3.61 17.52 14.92
N VAL A 60 3.72 16.49 14.08
CA VAL A 60 2.84 15.31 14.15
C VAL A 60 3.33 14.26 15.14
N LEU A 61 4.52 14.43 15.73
CA LEU A 61 5.11 13.43 16.64
C LEU A 61 4.24 13.05 17.83
N PRO A 62 3.51 13.96 18.51
CA PRO A 62 2.63 13.56 19.59
C PRO A 62 1.57 12.55 19.14
N VAL A 63 1.02 12.70 17.93
CA VAL A 63 0.04 11.77 17.36
C VAL A 63 0.72 10.47 16.94
N VAL A 64 1.85 10.56 16.23
CA VAL A 64 2.64 9.39 15.80
C VAL A 64 3.04 8.52 16.99
N MET A 65 3.49 9.12 18.11
CA MET A 65 3.88 8.38 19.30
C MET A 65 2.69 7.66 19.97
N LYS A 66 1.51 8.29 20.01
CA LYS A 66 0.29 7.64 20.53
C LYS A 66 -0.11 6.45 19.66
N VAL A 67 -0.13 6.66 18.34
CA VAL A 67 -0.45 5.63 17.35
C VAL A 67 0.55 4.46 17.41
N TRP A 68 1.85 4.76 17.48
CA TRP A 68 2.91 3.77 17.65
C TRP A 68 2.74 2.97 18.94
N ALA A 69 2.46 3.62 20.07
CA ALA A 69 2.22 2.93 21.33
C ALA A 69 0.99 2.01 21.28
N LYS A 70 -0.08 2.42 20.59
CA LYS A 70 -1.25 1.55 20.32
C LYS A 70 -0.87 0.38 19.42
N ALA A 71 -0.15 0.63 18.31
CA ALA A 71 0.29 -0.39 17.37
C ALA A 71 1.16 -1.46 18.06
N LEU A 72 2.10 -1.05 18.91
CA LEU A 72 2.94 -1.98 19.69
C LEU A 72 2.12 -2.88 20.62
N ARG A 73 1.09 -2.34 21.28
CA ARG A 73 0.18 -3.15 22.12
C ARG A 73 -0.61 -4.19 21.32
N CYS A 74 -0.76 -3.97 20.01
CA CYS A 74 -1.41 -4.88 19.08
C CYS A 74 -0.40 -5.74 18.28
N ASP A 75 0.88 -5.77 18.68
CA ASP A 75 1.96 -6.48 17.98
C ASP A 75 2.17 -6.05 16.52
N ILE A 76 1.88 -4.78 16.23
CA ILE A 76 2.07 -4.17 14.90
C ILE A 76 3.34 -3.33 14.92
N THR A 77 4.32 -3.72 14.11
CA THR A 77 5.51 -2.89 13.84
C THR A 77 5.22 -1.92 12.70
N LEU A 78 5.17 -0.62 13.01
CA LEU A 78 4.97 0.41 11.99
C LEU A 78 6.23 0.57 11.12
N THR A 79 6.03 0.72 9.82
CA THR A 79 7.09 1.11 8.87
C THR A 79 7.17 2.62 8.71
N ILE A 80 8.29 3.11 8.18
CA ILE A 80 8.45 4.53 7.84
C ILE A 80 7.34 5.01 6.89
N ARG A 81 6.97 4.20 5.89
CA ARG A 81 5.88 4.50 4.96
C ARG A 81 4.56 4.70 5.68
N GLN A 82 4.23 3.79 6.61
CA GLN A 82 3.00 3.87 7.40
C GLN A 82 3.00 5.11 8.28
N VAL A 83 4.12 5.46 8.92
CA VAL A 83 4.21 6.68 9.73
C VAL A 83 4.05 7.95 8.89
N LYS A 84 4.59 7.99 7.67
CA LYS A 84 4.33 9.11 6.75
C LYS A 84 2.83 9.25 6.42
N TRP A 85 2.11 8.14 6.31
CA TRP A 85 0.65 8.19 6.14
C TRP A 85 -0.09 8.61 7.41
N ILE A 86 0.34 8.15 8.59
CA ILE A 86 -0.21 8.64 9.87
C ILE A 86 -0.06 10.17 9.97
N ALA A 87 1.12 10.70 9.64
CA ALA A 87 1.39 12.14 9.64
C ALA A 87 0.45 12.92 8.70
N ARG A 88 0.17 12.37 7.51
CA ARG A 88 -0.75 12.98 6.53
C ARG A 88 -2.20 12.91 6.96
N LEU A 89 -2.60 11.82 7.60
CA LEU A 89 -3.99 11.55 7.97
C LEU A 89 -4.39 12.14 9.32
N SER A 90 -3.42 12.51 10.18
CA SER A 90 -3.70 13.04 11.52
C SER A 90 -4.44 14.38 11.53
N CYS A 91 -4.50 15.09 10.40
CA CYS A 91 -5.29 16.32 10.29
C CYS A 91 -6.80 16.06 10.04
N ILE A 92 -7.17 14.85 9.63
CA ILE A 92 -8.56 14.47 9.31
C ILE A 92 -9.07 13.30 10.16
N LEU A 93 -8.18 12.48 10.71
CA LEU A 93 -8.51 11.38 11.61
C LEU A 93 -7.90 11.62 12.99
N SER A 94 -8.70 11.44 14.04
CA SER A 94 -8.25 11.63 15.44
C SER A 94 -8.14 10.33 16.23
N ASN A 95 -8.82 9.25 15.79
CA ASN A 95 -8.80 7.96 16.47
C ASN A 95 -7.55 7.16 16.07
N GLU A 96 -6.82 6.61 17.04
CA GLU A 96 -5.57 5.90 16.78
C GLU A 96 -5.77 4.62 15.96
N GLU A 97 -6.88 3.91 16.15
CA GLU A 97 -7.18 2.67 15.42
C GLU A 97 -7.52 2.97 13.95
N GLN A 98 -8.34 3.98 13.69
CA GLN A 98 -8.64 4.45 12.34
C GLN A 98 -7.36 4.94 11.62
N LEU A 99 -6.48 5.65 12.34
CA LEU A 99 -5.19 6.09 11.80
C LEU A 99 -4.30 4.90 11.42
N ILE A 100 -4.23 3.85 12.24
CA ILE A 100 -3.49 2.63 11.92
C ILE A 100 -4.06 1.98 10.67
N VAL A 101 -5.35 1.66 10.67
CA VAL A 101 -6.00 0.93 9.56
C VAL A 101 -5.89 1.71 8.25
N SER A 102 -6.17 3.01 8.28
CA SER A 102 -6.06 3.86 7.09
C SER A 102 -4.61 3.95 6.61
N ALA A 103 -3.64 4.19 7.50
CA ALA A 103 -2.23 4.28 7.12
C ALA A 103 -1.70 2.97 6.53
N LEU A 104 -2.10 1.81 7.05
CA LEU A 104 -1.79 0.50 6.48
C LEU A 104 -2.34 0.38 5.05
N GLY A 105 -3.60 0.75 4.84
CA GLY A 105 -4.26 0.73 3.54
C GLY A 105 -3.57 1.63 2.51
N TYR A 106 -3.30 2.88 2.85
CA TYR A 106 -2.63 3.81 1.94
C TYR A 106 -1.16 3.44 1.71
N ALA A 107 -0.43 2.97 2.72
CA ALA A 107 0.93 2.48 2.54
C ALA A 107 1.00 1.31 1.55
N ALA A 108 0.05 0.37 1.63
CA ALA A 108 -0.05 -0.74 0.69
C ALA A 108 -0.37 -0.27 -0.74
N ARG A 109 -1.29 0.68 -0.90
CA ARG A 109 -1.65 1.28 -2.20
C ARG A 109 -0.49 2.07 -2.81
N GLU A 110 0.19 2.90 -2.02
CA GLU A 110 1.38 3.64 -2.46
C GLU A 110 2.45 2.68 -2.99
N LYS A 111 2.72 1.61 -2.25
CA LYS A 111 3.67 0.58 -2.68
C LYS A 111 3.23 -0.10 -3.98
N ALA A 112 1.95 -0.44 -4.11
CA ALA A 112 1.42 -1.02 -5.34
C ALA A 112 1.61 -0.09 -6.55
N ILE A 113 1.30 1.21 -6.39
CA ILE A 113 1.49 2.23 -7.44
C ILE A 113 2.97 2.41 -7.80
N GLN A 114 3.86 2.40 -6.81
CA GLN A 114 5.31 2.48 -7.05
C GLN A 114 5.81 1.25 -7.82
N LEU A 115 5.29 0.06 -7.51
CA LEU A 115 5.65 -1.17 -8.22
C LEU A 115 5.14 -1.19 -9.66
N THR A 116 3.99 -0.57 -9.96
CA THR A 116 3.49 -0.44 -11.34
C THR A 116 4.22 0.66 -12.12
N GLY A 117 4.93 1.55 -11.44
CA GLY A 117 5.69 2.65 -12.05
C GLY A 117 4.82 3.74 -12.67
N ALA A 118 3.51 3.72 -12.44
CA ALA A 118 2.56 4.68 -12.98
C ALA A 118 1.36 4.84 -12.05
N TYR A 119 0.98 6.10 -11.83
CA TYR A 119 -0.29 6.44 -11.18
C TYR A 119 -1.45 6.09 -12.12
N PRO A 120 -2.56 5.52 -11.62
CA PRO A 120 -3.69 5.18 -12.48
C PRO A 120 -4.30 6.43 -13.13
N ASP A 121 -4.41 6.42 -14.47
CA ASP A 121 -4.93 7.52 -15.28
C ASP A 121 -6.41 7.34 -15.67
N LYS A 122 -6.91 6.10 -15.58
CA LYS A 122 -8.29 5.73 -15.91
C LYS A 122 -9.14 5.53 -14.66
N SER A 123 -10.37 6.02 -14.72
CA SER A 123 -11.37 5.88 -13.65
C SER A 123 -11.61 4.43 -13.23
N GLU A 124 -11.54 3.48 -14.15
CA GLU A 124 -11.68 2.05 -13.86
C GLU A 124 -10.60 1.52 -12.91
N ASN A 125 -9.37 1.99 -13.08
CA ASN A 125 -8.22 1.62 -12.25
C ASN A 125 -8.18 2.40 -10.92
N MET A 126 -8.86 3.54 -10.86
CA MET A 126 -8.99 4.37 -9.66
C MET A 126 -10.00 3.83 -8.65
N ARG A 127 -10.90 2.92 -9.03
CA ARG A 127 -12.02 2.46 -8.18
C ARG A 127 -11.59 1.94 -6.81
N TRP A 128 -10.50 1.18 -6.74
CA TRP A 128 -9.97 0.66 -5.48
C TRP A 128 -9.29 1.73 -4.61
N LEU A 129 -8.77 2.80 -5.23
CA LEU A 129 -8.26 3.97 -4.51
C LEU A 129 -9.43 4.76 -3.93
N TRP A 130 -10.42 5.09 -4.74
CA TRP A 130 -11.64 5.78 -4.31
C TRP A 130 -12.42 5.03 -3.24
N PHE A 131 -12.44 3.69 -3.30
CA PHE A 131 -13.01 2.89 -2.22
C PHE A 131 -12.27 3.12 -0.89
N GLY A 132 -10.94 3.20 -0.92
CA GLY A 132 -10.14 3.59 0.24
C GLY A 132 -10.45 4.99 0.74
N ASP A 133 -10.52 5.96 -0.18
CA ASP A 133 -10.84 7.35 0.13
C ASP A 133 -12.24 7.48 0.75
N ALA A 134 -13.21 6.68 0.29
CA ALA A 134 -14.57 6.65 0.81
C ALA A 134 -14.66 6.06 2.22
N ILE A 135 -13.84 5.04 2.53
CA ILE A 135 -13.72 4.53 3.90
C ILE A 135 -13.12 5.62 4.80
N THR A 136 -12.06 6.30 4.35
CA THR A 136 -11.46 7.41 5.12
C THR A 136 -12.46 8.55 5.33
N TYR A 137 -13.27 8.88 4.33
CA TYR A 137 -14.34 9.87 4.44
C TYR A 137 -15.41 9.43 5.45
N LEU A 138 -15.82 8.16 5.41
CA LEU A 138 -16.73 7.58 6.39
C LEU A 138 -16.14 7.65 7.81
N ASP A 139 -14.87 7.30 7.99
CA ASP A 139 -14.19 7.39 9.28
C ASP A 139 -14.12 8.83 9.81
N MET A 140 -13.94 9.81 8.91
CA MET A 140 -13.87 11.22 9.24
C MET A 140 -15.24 11.83 9.60
N THR A 141 -16.30 11.44 8.88
CA THR A 141 -17.60 12.14 8.92
C THR A 141 -18.73 11.34 9.55
N GLY A 142 -18.59 10.02 9.63
CA GLY A 142 -19.68 9.09 9.92
C GLY A 142 -20.68 8.91 8.76
N ASP A 143 -20.47 9.58 7.62
CA ASP A 143 -21.37 9.51 6.46
C ASP A 143 -20.92 8.44 5.45
N ASP A 144 -21.77 7.44 5.25
CA ASP A 144 -21.50 6.32 4.33
C ASP A 144 -22.11 6.51 2.93
N SER A 145 -22.72 7.66 2.64
CA SER A 145 -23.34 7.96 1.35
C SER A 145 -22.38 7.78 0.17
N LEU A 146 -21.12 8.23 0.33
CA LEU A 146 -20.06 8.09 -0.66
C LEU A 146 -19.66 6.63 -0.86
N LEU A 147 -19.52 5.88 0.24
CA LEU A 147 -19.21 4.45 0.21
C LEU A 147 -20.29 3.68 -0.54
N ARG A 148 -21.58 3.92 -0.21
CA ARG A 148 -22.71 3.30 -0.91
C ARG A 148 -22.72 3.63 -2.40
N THR A 149 -22.36 4.86 -2.77
CA THR A 149 -22.32 5.31 -4.17
C THR A 149 -21.23 4.58 -4.94
N ILE A 150 -20.03 4.48 -4.38
CA ILE A 150 -18.91 3.76 -5.00
C ILE A 150 -19.23 2.27 -5.09
N MET A 151 -19.79 1.67 -4.04
CA MET A 151 -20.19 0.25 -4.04
C MET A 151 -21.24 -0.06 -5.11
N LYS A 152 -22.22 0.83 -5.36
CA LYS A 152 -23.19 0.66 -6.46
C LYS A 152 -22.55 0.74 -7.85
N SER A 153 -21.50 1.55 -8.00
CA SER A 153 -20.77 1.72 -9.26
C SER A 153 -19.77 0.58 -9.53
N MET A 154 -19.29 -0.08 -8.48
CA MET A 154 -18.46 -1.28 -8.55
C MET A 154 -19.37 -2.47 -8.82
N LYS A 155 -19.71 -2.72 -10.09
CA LYS A 155 -20.18 -4.04 -10.53
C LYS A 155 -19.12 -5.05 -10.08
N TRP A 156 -19.43 -5.87 -9.08
CA TRP A 156 -18.52 -6.90 -8.59
C TRP A 156 -18.05 -7.74 -9.76
N LEU A 157 -16.72 -7.95 -9.83
CA LEU A 157 -16.16 -9.02 -10.65
C LEU A 157 -16.87 -10.32 -10.25
N PRO A 158 -17.42 -11.11 -11.19
CA PRO A 158 -18.01 -12.39 -10.85
C PRO A 158 -16.92 -13.25 -10.21
N GLY A 159 -17.10 -13.69 -8.96
CA GLY A 159 -16.24 -14.71 -8.36
C GLY A 159 -15.75 -14.53 -6.93
N VAL A 160 -16.17 -13.49 -6.19
CA VAL A 160 -15.90 -13.42 -4.74
C VAL A 160 -17.22 -13.48 -3.99
N ALA A 161 -17.58 -14.70 -3.58
CA ALA A 161 -18.66 -14.93 -2.64
C ALA A 161 -18.16 -14.61 -1.22
N ILE A 162 -18.99 -13.88 -0.46
CA ILE A 162 -18.94 -13.85 1.01
C ILE A 162 -19.70 -15.06 1.50
#